data_AF-A0A350EZQ9-F1
#
_entry.id   AF-A0A350EZQ9-F1
#
_cell.length_a   1.000
_cell.length_b   1.000
_cell.length_c   1.000
_cell.angle_alpha   90.00
_cell.angle_beta   90.00
_cell.angle_gamma   90.00
#
_symmetry.space_group_name_H-M   'P 1'
#
loop_
_entity.id
_entity.type
_entity.pdbx_description
1 polymer ?
#
loop_
_entity_poly.entity_id
_entity_poly.type
_entity_poly.pdbx_seq_one_letter_code
_entity_poly.pdbx_strand_id
1 'polypeptide(L)' 'YAEVLGHGRSCEAFHLVDLHPEGVGAGKAIEKALRRARLTPDEGDYVNAHGT' A
#
# COMPACT_ATOMS: atom_id res chain seq x y z
N TYR A 1 -20.69 0.97 -5.05
CA TYR A 1 -20.79 1.46 -3.66
C TYR A 1 -20.04 0.51 -2.75
N ALA A 2 -19.29 1.01 -1.76
CA ALA A 2 -18.48 0.21 -0.83
C ALA A 2 -18.19 1.01 0.45
N GLU A 3 -17.68 0.34 1.49
CA GLU A 3 -17.15 0.97 2.71
C GLU A 3 -15.62 1.13 2.61
N VAL A 4 -15.09 2.22 3.15
CA VAL A 4 -13.64 2.45 3.26
C VAL A 4 -13.15 1.93 4.61
N LEU A 5 -12.60 0.72 4.62
CA LEU A 5 -12.14 0.07 5.85
C LEU A 5 -10.78 0.59 6.35
N GLY A 6 -9.90 1.03 5.44
CA GLY A 6 -8.53 1.40 5.80
C GLY A 6 -7.85 2.31 4.80
N HIS A 7 -6.80 2.98 5.28
CA HIS A 7 -5.93 3.85 4.50
C HIS A 7 -4.52 3.81 5.08
N GLY A 8 -3.51 3.88 4.20
CA GLY A 8 -2.11 3.88 4.58
C GLY A 8 -1.29 4.75 3.65
N ARG A 9 -0.28 5.42 4.24
CA ARG A 9 0.67 6.29 3.52
C ARG A 9 2.09 6.07 4.00
N SER A 10 3.01 6.27 3.09
CA SER A 10 4.45 6.25 3.29
C SER A 10 5.11 7.27 2.35
N CYS A 11 6.38 7.52 2.57
CA CYS A 11 7.25 8.27 1.67
C CYS A 11 8.50 7.40 1.47
N GLU A 12 8.94 7.23 0.22
CA GLU A 12 10.11 6.42 -0.11
C GLU A 12 11.41 7.03 0.45
N ALA A 13 11.51 8.36 0.46
CA ALA A 13 12.70 9.10 0.91
C ALA A 13 14.03 8.59 0.30
N PHE A 14 13.96 8.09 -0.94
CA PHE A 14 15.06 7.40 -1.62
C PHE A 14 15.64 8.23 -2.76
N HIS A 15 14.83 8.56 -3.76
CA HIS A 15 15.24 9.29 -4.95
C HIS A 15 14.14 10.27 -5.37
N LEU A 16 14.50 11.27 -6.20
CA LEU A 16 13.58 12.33 -6.59
C LEU A 16 12.42 11.83 -7.46
N VAL A 17 12.70 10.88 -8.36
CA VAL A 17 11.73 10.35 -9.34
C VAL A 17 11.66 8.83 -9.30
N ASP A 18 12.76 8.19 -8.90
CA ASP A 18 12.90 6.75 -9.05
C ASP A 18 12.35 6.05 -7.82
N LEU A 19 11.90 4.82 -8.02
CA LEU A 19 11.35 4.00 -6.94
C LEU A 19 12.48 3.28 -6.22
N HIS A 20 12.29 3.02 -4.92
CA HIS A 20 13.20 2.11 -4.23
C HIS A 20 13.10 0.72 -4.90
N PRO A 21 14.21 0.06 -5.27
CA PRO A 21 14.19 -1.19 -6.02
C PRO A 21 13.39 -2.30 -5.32
N GLU A 22 13.44 -2.32 -3.99
CA GLU A 22 12.69 -3.25 -3.15
C GLU A 22 11.24 -2.82 -2.82
N GLY A 23 10.76 -1.68 -3.33
CA GLY A 23 9.37 -1.21 -3.13
C GLY A 23 8.97 -0.95 -1.67
N VAL A 24 9.93 -0.65 -0.79
CA VAL A 24 9.73 -0.62 0.67
C VAL A 24 8.73 0.43 1.14
N GLY A 25 8.62 1.59 0.50
CA GLY A 25 7.62 2.58 0.87
C GLY A 25 6.22 2.13 0.45
N ALA A 26 6.03 1.67 -0.78
CA ALA A 26 4.75 1.12 -1.25
C ALA A 26 4.26 -0.02 -0.34
N GLY A 27 5.14 -0.98 0.00
CA GLY A 27 4.82 -2.06 0.95
C GLY A 27 4.36 -1.53 2.31
N LYS A 28 5.08 -0.56 2.89
CA LYS A 28 4.69 0.08 4.17
C LYS A 28 3.33 0.79 4.10
N ALA A 29 2.96 1.37 2.96
CA ALA A 29 1.65 1.99 2.79
C ALA A 29 0.54 0.94 2.82
N ILE A 30 0.72 -0.17 2.08
CA ILE A 30 -0.22 -1.29 2.03
C ILE A 30 -0.40 -1.92 3.41
N GLU A 31 0.70 -2.23 4.10
CA GLU A 31 0.64 -2.79 5.45
C GLU A 31 -0.09 -1.88 6.45
N LYS A 32 0.13 -0.56 6.38
CA LYS A 32 -0.58 0.40 7.24
C LYS A 32 -2.08 0.40 6.94
N ALA A 33 -2.48 0.31 5.67
CA ALA A 33 -3.87 0.26 5.26
C ALA A 33 -4.55 -1.02 5.78
N LEU A 34 -3.93 -2.18 5.60
CA LEU A 34 -4.43 -3.48 6.09
C LEU A 34 -4.53 -3.50 7.62
N ARG A 35 -3.51 -3.02 8.34
CA ARG A 35 -3.56 -2.90 9.81
C ARG A 35 -4.70 -2.00 10.29
N ARG A 36 -4.99 -0.91 9.58
CA ARG A 36 -6.12 -0.02 9.93
C ARG A 36 -7.47 -0.68 9.65
N ALA A 37 -7.57 -1.43 8.55
CA ALA A 37 -8.73 -2.23 8.20
C ALA A 37 -8.91 -3.48 9.08
N ARG A 38 -7.88 -3.87 9.86
CA ARG A 38 -7.80 -5.12 10.63
C ARG A 38 -7.94 -6.38 9.76
N LEU A 39 -7.35 -6.33 8.57
CA LEU A 39 -7.34 -7.43 7.61
C LEU A 39 -5.92 -7.99 7.44
N THR A 40 -5.82 -9.26 7.05
CA THR A 40 -4.61 -9.90 6.56
C THR A 40 -4.51 -9.81 5.04
N PRO A 41 -3.31 -9.96 4.44
CA PRO A 41 -3.14 -9.84 2.99
C PRO A 41 -3.95 -10.88 2.17
N ASP A 42 -4.25 -12.04 2.76
CA ASP A 42 -5.01 -13.13 2.14
C ASP A 42 -6.53 -12.90 2.09
N GLU A 43 -7.05 -11.89 2.78
CA GLU A 43 -8.47 -11.52 2.74
C GLU A 43 -8.84 -10.63 1.54
N GLY A 44 -7.87 -10.22 0.71
CA GLY A 44 -8.09 -9.38 -0.45
C GLY A 44 -8.25 -10.16 -1.76
N ASP A 45 -9.37 -9.99 -2.45
CA ASP A 45 -9.62 -10.67 -3.74
C ASP A 45 -9.01 -9.95 -4.95
N TYR A 46 -8.83 -8.64 -4.86
CA TYR A 46 -8.44 -7.80 -6.00
C TYR A 46 -7.53 -6.65 -5.58
N VAL A 47 -6.50 -6.40 -6.39
CA VAL A 47 -5.59 -5.26 -6.26
C VAL A 47 -5.64 -4.43 -7.53
N ASN A 48 -6.08 -3.18 -7.41
CA ASN A 48 -5.91 -2.18 -8.46
C ASN A 48 -4.50 -1.57 -8.35
N ALA A 49 -3.57 -2.01 -9.19
CA ALA A 49 -2.19 -1.54 -9.17
C ALA A 49 -2.04 -0.14 -9.78
N HIS A 50 -1.01 0.61 -9.35
CA HIS A 50 -0.69 1.92 -9.92
C HIS A 50 -0.20 1.82 -11.37
N GLY A 51 0.78 0.96 -11.64
CA GLY A 51 1.16 0.50 -12.98
C GLY A 51 1.76 1.54 -13.93
N THR A 52 2.86 2.20 -13.55
CA THR A 52 3.64 3.15 -14.38
C THR A 52 5.13 2.94 -14.26
#